data_AF-A0A2G6RD25-F1
#
_entry.id   AF-A0A2G6RD25-F1
#
_cell.length_a   1.000
_cell.length_b   1.000
_cell.length_c   1.000
_cell.angle_alpha   90.00
_cell.angle_beta   90.00
_cell.angle_gamma   90.00
#
_symmetry.space_group_name_H-M   'P 1'
#
loop_
_entity.id
_entity.type
_entity.pdbx_description
1 polymer ?
#
loop_
_entity_poly.entity_id
_entity_poly.type
_entity_poly.pdbx_seq_one_letter_code
_entity_poly.pdbx_strand_id
1 'polypeptide(L)'
;MNIRDLLLSTLTFAVLLFAHLESNAQELTAKDIVRIADEKNRGETMQGEMTMTIQRPKWERKISMKSWSKGDKYFMIYITAPAKEKGQVF
;
A
#
# COMPACT_ATOMS: atom_id res chain seq x y z
N MET A 1 -13.74 59.52 2.37
CA MET A 1 -13.66 58.06 2.55
C MET A 1 -13.47 57.79 4.03
N ASN A 2 -14.39 57.08 4.69
CA ASN A 2 -14.35 56.91 6.15
C ASN A 2 -13.28 55.87 6.53
N ILE A 3 -12.61 56.08 7.67
CA ILE A 3 -11.57 55.17 8.20
C ILE A 3 -12.08 53.72 8.33
N ARG A 4 -13.36 53.53 8.67
CA ARG A 4 -13.99 52.21 8.77
C ARG A 4 -14.04 51.47 7.42
N ASP A 5 -14.33 52.18 6.33
CA ASP A 5 -14.45 51.58 5.00
C ASP A 5 -13.05 51.22 4.44
N LEU A 6 -12.04 52.03 4.76
CA LEU A 6 -10.64 51.73 4.46
C LEU A 6 -10.20 50.44 5.18
N LEU A 7 -10.45 50.34 6.49
CA LEU A 7 -10.13 49.14 7.28
C LEU A 7 -10.84 47.88 6.76
N LEU A 8 -12.14 47.98 6.43
CA LEU A 8 -12.88 46.86 5.85
C LEU A 8 -12.30 46.41 4.51
N SER A 9 -11.94 47.35 3.63
CA SER A 9 -11.35 47.06 2.32
C SER A 9 -9.97 46.40 2.43
N THR A 10 -9.14 46.86 3.37
CA THR A 10 -7.83 46.24 3.63
C THR A 10 -7.95 44.83 4.21
N LEU A 11 -8.94 44.60 5.08
CA LEU A 11 -9.18 43.28 5.67
C LEU A 11 -9.71 42.30 4.62
N THR A 12 -10.64 42.73 3.75
CA THR A 12 -11.12 41.89 2.64
C THR A 12 -10.01 41.59 1.64
N PHE A 13 -9.16 42.55 1.32
CA PHE A 13 -8.00 42.34 0.45
C PHE A 13 -6.99 41.35 1.06
N ALA A 14 -6.72 41.46 2.37
CA ALA A 14 -5.87 40.51 3.07
C ALA A 14 -6.46 39.08 3.04
N VAL A 15 -7.77 38.93 3.29
CA VAL A 15 -8.45 37.62 3.22
C VAL A 15 -8.38 37.02 1.81
N LEU A 16 -8.55 37.83 0.76
CA LEU A 16 -8.40 37.38 -0.64
C LEU A 16 -6.96 36.96 -0.96
N LEU A 17 -5.95 37.65 -0.42
CA LEU A 17 -4.54 37.27 -0.55
C LEU A 17 -4.23 35.93 0.13
N PHE A 18 -4.78 35.67 1.31
CA PHE A 18 -4.62 34.39 2.00
C PHE A 18 -5.35 33.23 1.30
N ALA A 19 -6.46 33.50 0.61
CA ALA A 19 -7.18 32.49 -0.18
C ALA A 19 -6.42 32.02 -1.44
N HIS A 20 -5.41 32.78 -1.88
CA HIS A 20 -4.55 32.43 -3.02
C HIS A 20 -3.25 31.70 -2.62
N LEU A 21 -3.07 31.35 -1.36
CA LEU A 21 -2.00 30.44 -0.95
C LEU A 21 -2.35 29.03 -1.46
N GLU A 22 -1.85 28.70 -2.65
CA GLU A 22 -2.01 27.38 -3.23
C GLU A 22 -1.45 26.32 -2.27
N SER A 23 -2.33 25.43 -1.80
CA SER A 23 -1.91 24.22 -1.12
C SER A 23 -1.19 23.34 -2.14
N ASN A 24 0.14 23.27 -2.05
CA ASN A 24 0.93 22.31 -2.79
C ASN A 24 0.66 20.92 -2.19
N ALA A 25 -0.38 20.25 -2.69
CA ALA A 25 -0.57 18.83 -2.41
C ALA A 25 0.65 18.08 -2.95
N GLN A 26 1.22 17.17 -2.17
CA GLN A 26 2.26 16.27 -2.66
C GLN A 26 1.64 15.41 -3.75
N GLU A 27 1.98 15.71 -5.00
CA GLU A 27 1.56 14.89 -6.14
C GLU A 27 2.35 13.58 -6.10
N LEU A 28 1.73 12.52 -5.59
CA LEU A 28 2.32 11.18 -5.65
C LEU A 28 2.41 10.78 -7.12
N THR A 29 3.62 10.50 -7.60
CA THR A 29 3.78 9.95 -8.94
C THR A 29 3.18 8.55 -9.00
N ALA A 30 2.81 8.07 -10.19
CA ALA A 30 2.37 6.69 -10.37
C ALA A 30 3.40 5.68 -9.83
N LYS A 31 4.69 5.99 -9.95
CA LYS A 31 5.78 5.17 -9.41
C LYS A 31 5.75 5.13 -7.88
N ASP A 32 5.50 6.26 -7.22
CA ASP A 32 5.39 6.32 -5.76
C ASP A 32 4.21 5.51 -5.24
N ILE A 33 3.07 5.58 -5.92
CA ILE A 33 1.88 4.81 -5.55
C ILE A 33 2.17 3.32 -5.60
N VAL A 34 2.75 2.83 -6.70
CA VAL A 34 3.12 1.41 -6.84
C VAL A 34 4.17 1.00 -5.81
N ARG A 35 5.18 1.84 -5.58
CA ARG A 35 6.23 1.58 -4.59
C ARG A 35 5.63 1.42 -3.18
N ILE A 36 4.80 2.37 -2.74
CA ILE A 36 4.15 2.34 -1.43
C ILE A 36 3.24 1.11 -1.30
N ALA A 37 2.50 0.76 -2.35
CA ALA A 37 1.63 -0.41 -2.36
C ALA A 37 2.44 -1.73 -2.24
N ASP A 38 3.54 -1.86 -2.99
CA ASP A 38 4.42 -3.04 -2.92
C ASP A 38 5.11 -3.16 -1.55
N GLU A 39 5.66 -2.05 -1.04
CA GLU A 39 6.27 -1.99 0.30
C GLU A 39 5.27 -2.43 1.38
N LYS A 40 4.03 -1.94 1.32
CA LYS A 40 2.99 -2.29 2.28
C LYS A 40 2.51 -3.74 2.14
N ASN A 41 2.46 -4.26 0.92
CA ASN A 41 2.07 -5.65 0.67
C ASN A 41 3.12 -6.65 1.18
N ARG A 42 4.41 -6.35 1.01
CA ARG A 42 5.50 -7.21 1.51
C ARG A 42 5.66 -7.15 3.02
N GLY A 43 5.52 -5.96 3.60
CA GLY A 43 5.92 -5.68 4.97
C GLY A 43 7.44 -5.84 5.19
N GLU A 44 7.89 -5.61 6.42
CA GLU A 44 9.30 -5.83 6.78
C GLU A 44 9.61 -7.32 7.00
N THR A 45 8.66 -8.03 7.61
CA THR A 45 8.69 -9.47 7.81
C THR A 45 7.28 -10.03 7.71
N MET A 46 7.16 -11.23 7.16
CA MET A 46 5.89 -11.96 7.10
C MET A 46 6.10 -13.37 7.64
N GLN A 47 5.09 -13.87 8.34
CA GLN A 47 4.91 -15.28 8.62
C GLN A 47 3.42 -15.60 8.48
N GLY A 48 3.08 -16.69 7.78
CA GLY A 48 1.69 -17.08 7.62
C GLY A 48 1.51 -18.52 7.17
N GLU A 49 0.28 -19.01 7.37
CA GLU A 49 -0.19 -20.27 6.79
C GLU A 49 -1.15 -19.94 5.64
N MET A 50 -0.94 -20.56 4.49
CA MET A 50 -1.75 -20.30 3.30
C MET A 50 -2.13 -21.61 2.61
N THR A 51 -3.28 -21.60 1.92
CA THR A 51 -3.69 -22.70 1.06
C THR A 51 -3.86 -22.18 -0.36
N MET A 52 -3.06 -22.72 -1.27
CA MET A 52 -3.14 -22.46 -2.69
C MET A 52 -4.07 -23.48 -3.33
N THR A 53 -5.13 -23.00 -3.99
CA THR A 53 -6.07 -23.85 -4.72
C THR A 53 -5.86 -23.65 -6.22
N ILE A 54 -5.47 -24.71 -6.91
CA ILE A 54 -5.34 -24.74 -8.37
C ILE A 54 -6.62 -25.33 -8.95
N GLN A 55 -7.40 -24.51 -9.65
CA GLN A 55 -8.63 -24.94 -10.30
C GLN A 55 -8.42 -25.07 -11.82
N ARG A 56 -8.73 -26.26 -12.36
CA ARG A 56 -8.76 -26.55 -13.79
C ARG A 56 -10.11 -27.18 -14.14
N PRO A 57 -10.56 -27.15 -15.41
CA PRO A 57 -11.88 -27.67 -15.77
C PRO A 57 -12.14 -29.14 -15.38
N LYS A 58 -11.08 -29.96 -15.29
CA LYS A 58 -11.19 -31.41 -15.00
C LYS A 58 -10.73 -31.80 -13.60
N TRP A 59 -10.05 -30.93 -12.86
CA TRP A 59 -9.49 -31.27 -11.56
C TRP A 59 -9.25 -30.02 -10.71
N GLU A 60 -9.32 -30.21 -9.39
CA GLU A 60 -8.94 -29.22 -8.39
C GLU A 60 -7.83 -29.80 -7.52
N ARG A 61 -6.87 -28.96 -7.13
CA ARG A 61 -5.83 -29.32 -6.19
C ARG A 61 -5.65 -28.24 -5.12
N LYS A 62 -5.55 -28.65 -3.86
CA LYS A 62 -5.21 -27.76 -2.74
C LYS A 62 -3.82 -28.10 -2.20
N ILE A 63 -3.02 -27.08 -1.98
CA ILE A 63 -1.67 -27.17 -1.40
C ILE A 63 -1.64 -26.24 -0.20
N SER A 64 -1.40 -26.78 0.99
CA SER A 64 -1.26 -25.98 2.20
C SER A 64 0.22 -25.81 2.51
N MET A 65 0.61 -24.62 2.93
CA MET A 65 2.00 -24.26 3.15
C MET A 65 2.14 -23.21 4.26
N LYS A 66 3.31 -23.19 4.88
CA LYS A 66 3.78 -22.07 5.71
C LYS A 66 4.72 -21.22 4.90
N SER A 67 4.64 -19.91 5.05
CA SER A 67 5.49 -18.96 4.35
C SER A 67 6.11 -17.98 5.33
N TRP A 68 7.37 -17.65 5.10
CA TRP A 68 8.10 -16.60 5.79
C TRP A 68 8.79 -15.71 4.77
N SER A 69 8.83 -14.41 5.05
CA SER A 69 9.66 -13.47 4.30
C SER A 69 10.30 -12.44 5.20
N LYS A 70 11.42 -11.88 4.74
CA LYS A 70 12.08 -10.72 5.35
C LYS A 70 12.50 -9.76 4.24
N GLY A 71 11.76 -8.66 4.11
CA GLY A 71 11.86 -7.71 3.01
C GLY A 71 11.75 -8.38 1.65
N ASP A 72 12.68 -8.04 0.76
CA ASP A 72 12.79 -8.55 -0.60
C ASP A 72 13.91 -9.59 -0.79
N LYS A 73 14.73 -9.83 0.24
CA LYS A 73 15.94 -10.65 0.15
C LYS A 73 15.74 -12.11 0.53
N TYR A 74 14.88 -12.36 1.53
CA TYR A 74 14.69 -13.70 2.08
C TYR A 74 13.23 -14.09 1.98
N PHE A 75 12.98 -15.25 1.40
CA PHE A 75 11.69 -15.92 1.42
C PHE A 75 11.91 -17.41 1.71
N MET A 76 10.95 -18.04 2.35
CA MET A 76 10.92 -19.49 2.54
C MET A 76 9.48 -19.97 2.49
N ILE A 77 9.23 -21.04 1.72
CA ILE A 77 7.93 -21.69 1.65
C ILE A 77 8.09 -23.15 2.03
N TYR A 78 7.31 -23.61 3.02
CA TYR A 78 7.31 -24.99 3.49
C TYR A 78 5.95 -25.65 3.22
N ILE A 79 5.91 -26.68 2.39
CA ILE A 79 4.67 -27.38 2.05
C ILE A 79 4.26 -28.32 3.19
N THR A 80 3.05 -28.11 3.72
CA THR A 80 2.48 -28.92 4.81
C THR A 80 1.49 -29.98 4.32
N ALA A 81 0.84 -29.75 3.18
CA ALA A 81 -0.07 -30.68 2.52
C ALA A 81 -0.13 -30.42 1.00
N PRO A 82 -0.47 -31.42 0.15
CA PRO A 82 -0.88 -32.79 0.48
C PRO A 82 0.30 -33.69 0.85
N ALA A 83 0.03 -34.90 1.37
CA ALA A 83 1.06 -35.84 1.82
C ALA A 83 2.13 -36.15 0.75
N LYS A 84 1.75 -36.13 -0.53
CA LYS A 84 2.66 -36.34 -1.67
C LYS A 84 3.77 -35.27 -1.78
N GLU A 85 3.53 -34.05 -1.31
CA GLU A 85 4.46 -32.91 -1.41
C GLU A 85 4.91 -32.39 -0.04
N LYS A 86 4.36 -32.94 1.04
CA LYS A 86 4.69 -32.52 2.40
C LYS A 86 6.19 -32.62 2.64
N GLY A 87 6.78 -31.55 3.14
CA GLY A 87 8.21 -31.45 3.44
C GLY A 87 9.03 -30.75 2.36
N GLN A 88 8.44 -30.41 1.20
CA GLN A 88 9.14 -29.63 0.18
C GLN A 88 9.36 -28.18 0.65
N VAL A 89 10.56 -27.64 0.37
CA VAL A 89 10.99 -26.28 0.75
C VAL A 89 11.47 -25.52 -0.48
N PHE A 90 11.14 -24.24 -0.56
CA PHE A 90 11.61 -23.29 -1.57
C PHE A 90 12.14 -22.03 -0.91
#